data_AF-A0A736LBU3-F1
#
_entry.id   AF-A0A736LBU3-F1
#
_cell.length_a   1.000
_cell.length_b   1.000
_cell.length_c   1.000
_cell.angle_alpha   90.00
_cell.angle_beta   90.00
_cell.angle_gamma   90.00
#
_symmetry.space_group_name_H-M   'P 1'
#
loop_
_entity.id
_entity.type
_entity.pdbx_description
1 polymer ?
#
loop_
_entity_poly.entity_id
_entity_poly.type
_entity_poly.pdbx_seq_one_letter_code
_entity_poly.pdbx_strand_id
1 'polypeptide(L)'
;GQHVNKTDSAVRATHLASGISVKVQSERSQHANKRLARLLIAWRLEQQRQNECAALKSERRLFHHQIERGNPLRIFKGMAFTPQ
;
A
#
# COMPACT_ATOMS: atom_id res chain seq x y z
N GLY A 1 11.62 -24.48 -28.22
CA GLY A 1 11.13 -24.22 -29.58
C GLY A 1 9.67 -24.59 -29.76
N GLN A 2 9.33 -25.89 -29.71
CA GLN A 2 8.03 -26.36 -30.24
C GLN A 2 6.90 -26.48 -29.21
N HIS A 3 7.21 -26.66 -27.91
CA HIS A 3 6.21 -26.89 -26.87
C HIS A 3 5.57 -25.60 -26.31
N VAL A 4 6.28 -24.47 -26.37
CA VAL A 4 5.79 -23.18 -25.84
C VAL A 4 4.69 -22.59 -26.73
N ASN A 5 4.80 -22.76 -28.05
CA ASN A 5 3.81 -22.23 -29.00
C ASN A 5 2.55 -23.10 -29.11
N LYS A 6 2.60 -24.37 -28.64
CA LYS A 6 1.48 -25.31 -28.76
C LYS A 6 0.60 -25.37 -27.51
N THR A 7 1.07 -24.82 -26.39
CA THR A 7 0.36 -24.86 -25.10
C THR A 7 0.22 -23.45 -24.55
N ASP A 8 -1.01 -22.94 -24.53
CA ASP A 8 -1.33 -21.63 -23.94
C ASP A 8 -1.31 -21.68 -22.41
N SER A 9 -0.10 -21.64 -21.83
CA SER A 9 0.08 -21.61 -20.38
C SER A 9 -0.03 -20.21 -19.78
N ALA A 10 0.04 -19.15 -20.59
CA ALA A 10 0.04 -17.76 -20.12
C ALA A 10 -1.32 -17.36 -19.53
N VAL A 11 -1.30 -16.66 -18.40
CA VAL A 11 -2.51 -16.21 -17.69
C VAL A 11 -2.48 -14.69 -17.53
N ARG A 12 -3.60 -14.03 -17.86
CA ARG A 12 -3.89 -12.65 -17.48
C ARG A 12 -5.00 -12.66 -16.42
N ALA A 13 -4.78 -11.95 -15.32
CA ALA A 13 -5.77 -11.81 -14.27
C ALA A 13 -5.94 -10.33 -13.92
N THR A 14 -7.18 -9.93 -13.65
CA THR A 14 -7.55 -8.56 -13.27
C THR A 14 -8.33 -8.61 -11.98
N HIS A 15 -7.92 -7.81 -11.00
CA HIS A 15 -8.68 -7.58 -9.79
C HIS A 15 -9.74 -6.50 -10.06
N LEU A 16 -11.01 -6.88 -10.04
CA LEU A 16 -12.11 -5.99 -10.46
C LEU A 16 -12.25 -4.74 -9.58
N ALA A 17 -12.13 -4.90 -8.25
CA ALA A 17 -12.36 -3.79 -7.34
C ALA A 17 -11.28 -2.70 -7.40
N SER A 18 -10.02 -3.06 -7.67
CA SER A 18 -8.91 -2.09 -7.76
C SER A 18 -8.44 -1.80 -9.19
N GLY A 19 -8.92 -2.54 -10.19
CA GLY A 19 -8.47 -2.44 -11.57
C GLY A 19 -7.06 -3.00 -11.85
N ILE A 20 -6.36 -3.54 -10.85
CA ILE A 20 -4.99 -4.04 -10.99
C ILE A 20 -4.98 -5.29 -11.90
N SER A 21 -4.23 -5.22 -13.00
CA SER A 21 -4.04 -6.36 -13.90
C SER A 21 -2.61 -6.89 -13.89
N VAL A 22 -2.46 -8.21 -13.96
CA VAL A 22 -1.19 -8.94 -14.00
C VAL A 22 -1.18 -9.91 -15.17
N LYS A 23 -0.01 -10.10 -15.79
CA LYS A 23 0.24 -11.16 -16.78
C LYS A 23 1.36 -12.06 -16.25
N VAL A 24 1.12 -13.38 -16.25
CA VAL A 24 2.08 -14.38 -15.78
C VAL A 24 2.25 -15.44 -16.86
N GLN A 25 3.51 -15.70 -17.23
CA GLN A 25 3.91 -16.66 -18.26
C GLN A 25 5.21 -17.39 -17.89
N SER A 26 5.60 -17.34 -16.62
CA SER A 26 6.87 -17.89 -16.12
C SER A 26 6.88 -19.41 -16.09
N GLU A 27 5.73 -20.02 -15.77
CA GLU A 27 5.61 -21.48 -15.63
C GLU A 27 5.07 -22.14 -16.90
N ARG A 28 5.42 -23.42 -17.07
CA ARG A 28 4.88 -24.24 -18.16
C ARG A 28 3.42 -24.63 -17.95
N SER A 29 2.93 -24.62 -16.71
CA SER A 29 1.54 -24.97 -16.36
C SER A 29 0.68 -23.74 -16.15
N GLN A 30 -0.52 -23.74 -16.76
CA GLN A 30 -1.52 -22.69 -16.56
C GLN A 30 -1.96 -22.58 -15.09
N HIS A 31 -2.11 -23.71 -14.38
CA HIS A 31 -2.51 -23.68 -12.96
C HIS A 31 -1.46 -23.03 -12.08
N ALA A 32 -0.17 -23.28 -12.35
CA ALA A 32 0.93 -22.63 -11.66
C ALA A 32 0.92 -21.12 -11.93
N ASN A 33 0.75 -20.70 -13.19
CA ASN A 33 0.61 -19.30 -13.57
C ASN A 33 -0.61 -18.63 -12.93
N LYS A 34 -1.74 -19.32 -12.82
CA LYS A 34 -2.96 -18.82 -12.13
C LYS A 34 -2.72 -18.59 -10.64
N ARG A 35 -1.99 -19.51 -9.98
CA ARG A 35 -1.65 -19.39 -8.55
C ARG A 35 -0.70 -18.21 -8.32
N LEU A 36 0.32 -18.06 -9.17
CA LEU A 36 1.24 -16.92 -9.15
C LEU A 36 0.51 -15.59 -9.41
N ALA A 37 -0.41 -15.54 -10.38
CA ALA A 37 -1.17 -14.33 -10.68
C ALA A 37 -1.97 -13.84 -9.46
N ARG A 38 -2.57 -14.76 -8.69
CA ARG A 38 -3.28 -14.42 -7.44
C ARG A 38 -2.34 -13.83 -6.39
N LEU A 39 -1.17 -14.44 -6.19
CA LEU A 39 -0.16 -13.95 -5.24
C LEU A 39 0.35 -12.56 -5.62
N LEU A 40 0.60 -12.32 -6.92
CA LEU A 40 1.04 -11.01 -7.41
C LEU A 40 -0.01 -9.92 -7.22
N ILE A 41 -1.29 -10.23 -7.46
CA ILE A 41 -2.38 -9.29 -7.18
C ILE A 41 -2.44 -8.96 -5.69
N ALA A 42 -2.41 -9.98 -4.82
CA ALA A 42 -2.45 -9.77 -3.37
C ALA A 42 -1.27 -8.92 -2.89
N TRP A 43 -0.07 -9.20 -3.40
CA TRP A 43 1.11 -8.42 -3.09
C TRP A 43 0.99 -6.95 -3.54
N ARG A 44 0.49 -6.70 -4.77
CA ARG A 44 0.27 -5.32 -5.26
C ARG A 44 -0.76 -4.55 -4.44
N LEU A 45 -1.84 -5.22 -4.02
CA LEU A 45 -2.85 -4.61 -3.14
C LEU A 45 -2.24 -4.19 -1.80
N GLU A 46 -1.42 -5.06 -1.21
CA GLU A 46 -0.76 -4.75 0.05
C GLU A 46 0.25 -3.61 -0.10
N GLN A 47 1.02 -3.59 -1.19
CA GLN A 47 1.92 -2.47 -1.51
C GLN A 47 1.17 -1.15 -1.65
N GLN A 48 0.02 -1.15 -2.33
CA GLN A 48 -0.81 0.05 -2.46
C GLN A 48 -1.28 0.55 -1.09
N ARG A 49 -1.80 -0.34 -0.24
CA ARG A 49 -2.24 0.00 1.12
C ARG A 49 -1.09 0.58 1.97
N GLN A 50 0.11 0.00 1.86
CA GLN A 50 1.29 0.49 2.57
C GLN A 50 1.69 1.89 2.12
N ASN A 51 1.65 2.17 0.81
CA ASN A 51 1.95 3.49 0.26
C ASN A 51 0.94 4.54 0.72
N GLU A 52 -0.36 4.23 0.70
CA GLU A 52 -1.42 5.12 1.21
C GLU A 52 -1.20 5.43 2.70
N CYS A 53 -0.92 4.41 3.51
CA CYS A 53 -0.61 4.59 4.94
C CYS A 53 0.66 5.43 5.16
N ALA A 54 1.69 5.25 4.32
CA ALA A 54 2.93 6.02 4.40
C ALA A 54 2.70 7.49 4.03
N ALA A 55 1.89 7.76 3.01
CA ALA A 55 1.50 9.11 2.60
C ALA A 55 0.80 9.85 3.75
N LEU A 56 -0.24 9.25 4.34
CA LEU A 56 -0.97 9.83 5.47
C LEU A 56 -0.06 10.11 6.68
N LYS A 57 0.88 9.19 6.98
CA LYS A 57 1.88 9.41 8.03
C LYS A 57 2.80 10.58 7.70
N SER A 58 3.21 10.72 6.44
CA SER A 58 4.06 11.83 6.01
C SER A 58 3.35 13.17 6.12
N GLU A 59 2.07 13.23 5.72
CA GLU A 59 1.23 14.42 5.85
C GLU A 59 1.06 14.82 7.32
N ARG A 60 0.75 13.86 8.20
CA ARG A 60 0.66 14.11 9.65
C ARG A 60 1.97 14.69 10.22
N ARG A 61 3.12 14.19 9.78
CA ARG A 61 4.42 14.74 10.20
C ARG A 61 4.61 16.17 9.70
N LEU A 62 4.27 16.45 8.43
CA LEU A 62 4.34 17.80 7.86
C LEU A 62 3.46 18.78 8.65
N PHE A 63 2.22 18.40 8.97
CA PHE A 63 1.34 19.21 9.81
C PHE A 63 1.97 19.51 11.17
N HIS A 64 2.56 18.52 11.84
CA HIS A 64 3.23 18.73 13.12
C HIS A 64 4.40 19.73 13.01
N HIS A 65 5.16 19.71 11.91
CA HIS A 65 6.24 20.68 11.68
C HIS A 65 5.74 22.09 11.37
N GLN A 66 4.53 22.22 10.82
CA GLN A 66 3.92 23.51 10.46
C GLN A 66 3.17 24.18 11.62
N ILE A 67 3.06 23.55 12.80
CA ILE A 67 2.38 24.14 13.96
C ILE A 67 3.14 25.39 14.42
N GLU A 68 2.45 26.53 14.43
CA GLU A 68 2.97 27.78 14.99
C GLU A 68 3.26 27.62 16.48
N ARG A 69 4.52 27.85 16.85
CA ARG A 69 4.95 27.83 18.26
C ARG A 69 4.53 29.14 18.93
N GLY A 70 3.94 29.05 20.12
CA GLY A 70 3.58 30.24 20.92
C GLY A 70 2.11 30.66 20.87
N ASN A 71 1.23 29.90 20.21
CA ASN A 71 -0.22 30.07 20.29
C ASN A 71 -0.87 28.97 21.17
N PRO A 72 -0.88 29.12 22.51
CA PRO A 72 -1.42 28.11 23.39
C PRO A 72 -2.95 28.03 23.28
N LEU A 73 -3.46 26.88 22.82
CA LEU A 73 -4.90 26.61 22.73
C LEU A 73 -5.59 26.45 24.09
N ARG A 74 -4.84 26.03 25.13
CA ARG A 74 -5.36 25.85 26.48
C ARG A 74 -4.37 26.45 27.47
N ILE A 75 -4.86 27.38 28.28
CA ILE A 75 -4.10 28.03 29.36
C ILE A 75 -4.81 27.71 30.66
N PHE A 76 -4.12 27.04 31.57
CA PHE A 76 -4.61 26.80 32.93
C PHE A 76 -4.00 27.86 33.85
N LYS A 77 -4.83 28.55 34.63
CA LYS A 77 -4.40 29.50 35.66
C LYS A 77 -5.05 29.16 36.99
N GLY A 78 -4.26 29.05 38.05
CA GLY A 78 -4.72 28.78 39.41
C GLY A 78 -3.65 29.13 40.44
N MET A 79 -4.08 29.60 41.61
CA MET A 79 -3.20 30.15 42.67
C MET A 79 -2.32 29.10 43.38
N ALA A 80 -2.46 27.82 43.04
CA ALA A 80 -1.78 26.69 43.69
C ALA A 80 -0.76 25.96 42.79
N PHE A 81 -0.30 26.60 41.71
CA PHE A 81 0.81 26.07 40.91
C PHE A 81 2.11 26.75 41.36
N THR A 82 2.76 26.18 42.36
CA THR A 82 4.10 26.61 42.82
C THR A 82 5.15 25.83 42.01
N PRO A 83 5.89 26.45 41.08
CA PRO A 83 7.10 25.83 40.53
C PRO A 83 8.20 25.90 41.61
N GLN A 84 8.88 24.78 41.89
CA GLN A 84 10.19 24.84 42.55
C GLN A 84 11.23 25.36 41.55
#